data_AF-A0A6G2VHC4-F1
#
_entry.id   AF-A0A6G2VHC4-F1
#
_cell.length_a   1.000
_cell.length_b   1.000
_cell.length_c   1.000
_cell.angle_alpha   90.00
_cell.angle_beta   90.00
_cell.angle_gamma   90.00
#
_symmetry.space_group_name_H-M   'P 1'
#
loop_
_entity.id
_entity.type
_entity.pdbx_description
1 polymer ?
#
loop_
_entity_poly.entity_id
_entity_poly.type
_entity_poly.pdbx_seq_one_letter_code
_entity_poly.pdbx_strand_id
1 'polypeptide(L)'
;MALPATPRTPGRLVVVQPLKRRRCAGCRRGPLSLLMLEDGAPRCLHCADLGHLVFLPRGDTALTRRAREESTLSAVVVRFNRRRSRYERQGVLVEEAALARAEARCLADAEARRRRRARDGRLRVAEDERFAAAFAAEILRLFPGCPAERARAVAA
;
A
#
# COMPACT_ATOMS: atom_id res chain seq x y z
N MET A 1 -7.18 26.52 -10.86
CA MET A 1 -7.42 25.19 -10.22
C MET A 1 -6.09 24.55 -9.89
N ALA A 2 -5.64 24.72 -8.64
CA ALA A 2 -4.38 24.18 -8.16
C ALA A 2 -4.37 22.64 -8.25
N LEU A 3 -3.28 22.09 -8.79
CA LEU A 3 -3.00 20.66 -8.67
C LEU A 3 -2.83 20.36 -7.18
N PRO A 4 -3.49 19.33 -6.61
CA PRO A 4 -3.20 18.90 -5.25
C PRO A 4 -1.71 18.58 -5.17
N ALA A 5 -1.00 19.28 -4.29
CA ALA A 5 0.44 19.17 -4.11
C ALA A 5 0.82 17.69 -3.99
N THR A 6 1.65 17.20 -4.91
CA THR A 6 2.21 15.86 -4.82
C THR A 6 3.06 15.78 -3.56
N PRO A 7 2.90 14.74 -2.73
CA PRO A 7 3.76 14.55 -1.58
C PRO A 7 5.20 14.37 -2.07
N ARG A 8 6.07 15.36 -1.82
CA ARG A 8 7.51 15.27 -2.07
C ARG A 8 8.12 14.52 -0.89
N THR A 9 8.36 13.23 -1.03
CA THR A 9 9.18 12.49 -0.08
C THR A 9 10.62 12.49 -0.61
N PRO A 10 11.61 13.08 0.09
CA PRO A 10 13.00 13.03 -0.33
C PRO A 10 13.42 11.57 -0.54
N GLY A 11 13.99 11.26 -1.71
CA GLY A 11 14.48 9.92 -2.04
C GLY A 11 13.43 8.89 -2.46
N ARG A 12 12.15 9.24 -2.64
CA ARG A 12 11.13 8.31 -3.18
C ARG A 12 10.37 8.93 -4.35
N LEU A 13 10.50 8.29 -5.52
CA LEU A 13 9.75 8.65 -6.71
C LEU A 13 8.26 8.35 -6.52
N VAL A 14 7.40 9.30 -6.91
CA VAL A 14 5.94 9.18 -6.83
C VAL A 14 5.34 9.36 -8.22
N VAL A 15 4.54 8.38 -8.62
CA VAL A 15 3.77 8.38 -9.86
C VAL A 15 2.28 8.47 -9.52
N VAL A 16 1.55 9.29 -10.25
CA VAL A 16 0.14 9.56 -10.02
C VAL A 16 -0.71 8.94 -11.12
N GLN A 17 -1.75 8.22 -10.73
CA GLN A 17 -2.88 7.89 -11.61
C GLN A 17 -3.83 9.10 -11.64
N PRO A 18 -3.91 9.83 -12.76
CA PRO A 18 -4.71 11.04 -12.82
C PRO A 18 -6.21 10.71 -12.88
N LEU A 19 -7.02 11.51 -12.20
CA LEU A 19 -8.49 11.40 -12.28
C LEU A 19 -9.07 12.05 -13.53
N LYS A 20 -8.32 12.97 -14.15
CA LYS A 20 -8.72 13.71 -15.35
C LYS A 20 -7.75 13.39 -16.49
N ARG A 21 -8.20 13.54 -17.74
CA ARG A 21 -7.34 13.40 -18.90
C ARG A 21 -6.19 14.43 -18.81
N ARG A 22 -4.96 13.94 -18.92
CA ARG A 22 -3.72 14.75 -18.93
C ARG A 22 -2.88 14.35 -20.14
N ARG A 23 -2.15 15.31 -20.70
CA ARG A 23 -1.15 15.09 -21.75
C ARG A 23 0.24 15.33 -21.18
N CYS A 24 1.25 14.66 -21.71
CA CYS A 24 2.64 14.88 -21.34
C CYS A 24 3.09 16.27 -21.81
N ALA A 25 3.75 17.04 -20.94
CA ALA A 25 4.32 18.34 -21.31
C ALA A 25 5.53 18.23 -22.24
N GLY A 26 6.19 17.07 -22.32
CA GLY A 26 7.36 16.86 -23.19
C GLY A 26 6.94 16.41 -24.59
N CYS A 27 6.43 15.18 -24.69
CA CYS A 27 6.08 14.59 -25.98
C CYS A 27 4.65 14.89 -26.47
N ARG A 28 3.84 15.65 -25.72
CA ARG A 28 2.44 16.01 -26.04
C ARG A 28 1.46 14.83 -26.21
N ARG A 29 1.91 13.59 -25.99
CA ARG A 29 1.08 12.38 -26.04
C ARG A 29 0.13 12.31 -24.83
N GLY A 30 -0.99 11.63 -25.02
CA GLY A 30 -1.99 11.38 -23.98
C GLY A 30 -3.29 10.82 -24.57
N PRO A 31 -4.28 10.47 -23.72
CA PRO A 31 -4.31 10.67 -22.27
C PRO A 31 -3.34 9.75 -21.51
N LEU A 32 -2.69 10.28 -20.48
CA LEU A 32 -1.78 9.51 -19.62
C LEU A 32 -2.58 8.70 -18.58
N SER A 33 -2.30 7.39 -18.48
CA SER A 33 -2.79 6.51 -17.41
C SER A 33 -1.95 6.63 -16.13
N LEU A 34 -0.67 6.94 -16.29
CA LEU A 34 0.30 7.19 -15.23
C LEU A 34 1.15 8.41 -15.61
N LEU A 35 1.40 9.29 -14.65
CA LEU A 35 2.26 10.45 -14.84
C LEU A 35 3.13 10.70 -13.62
N MET A 36 4.31 11.27 -13.85
CA MET A 36 5.12 11.90 -12.82
C MET A 36 4.95 13.41 -12.93
N LEU A 37 4.97 14.11 -11.78
CA LEU A 37 5.06 15.56 -11.77
C LEU A 37 6.52 15.94 -11.63
N GLU A 38 7.06 16.56 -12.66
CA GLU A 38 8.42 17.07 -12.75
C GLU A 38 8.31 18.59 -12.95
N ASP A 39 8.89 19.39 -12.05
CA ASP A 39 8.77 20.86 -12.04
C ASP A 39 7.32 21.37 -12.16
N GLY A 40 6.38 20.64 -11.57
CA GLY A 40 4.95 20.96 -11.62
C GLY A 40 4.24 20.61 -12.95
N ALA A 41 4.98 20.12 -13.95
CA ALA A 41 4.45 19.69 -15.23
C ALA A 41 4.26 18.16 -15.28
N PRO A 42 3.17 17.67 -15.92
CA PRO A 42 2.95 16.24 -16.07
C PRO A 42 3.88 15.64 -17.14
N ARG A 43 4.66 14.62 -16.78
CA ARG A 43 5.45 13.79 -17.69
C ARG A 43 4.88 12.39 -17.78
N CYS A 44 4.89 11.81 -18.98
CA CYS A 44 4.65 10.36 -19.12
C CYS A 44 5.85 9.58 -18.58
N LEU A 45 5.66 8.28 -18.32
CA LEU A 45 6.73 7.43 -17.78
C LEU A 45 8.00 7.44 -18.65
N HIS A 46 7.86 7.44 -19.98
CA HIS A 46 9.00 7.47 -20.87
C HIS A 46 9.78 8.79 -20.81
N CYS A 47 9.09 9.94 -20.77
CA CYS A 47 9.75 11.24 -20.62
C CYS A 47 10.33 11.48 -19.22
N ALA A 48 10.00 10.64 -18.24
CA ALA A 48 10.53 10.70 -16.88
C ALA A 48 11.51 9.55 -16.60
N ASP A 49 12.01 8.88 -17.66
CA ASP A 49 12.92 7.72 -17.58
C ASP A 49 12.41 6.53 -16.75
N LEU A 50 11.09 6.42 -16.53
CA LEU A 50 10.43 5.30 -15.86
C LEU A 50 9.72 4.34 -16.82
N GLY A 51 9.87 4.54 -18.12
CA GLY A 51 9.16 3.75 -19.15
C GLY A 51 9.54 2.26 -19.18
N HIS A 52 10.67 1.90 -18.58
CA HIS A 52 11.16 0.53 -18.48
C HIS A 52 10.64 -0.21 -17.22
N LEU A 53 9.93 0.48 -16.33
CA LEU A 53 9.38 -0.13 -15.12
C LEU A 53 8.00 -0.72 -15.38
N VAL A 54 7.74 -1.87 -14.79
CA VAL A 54 6.45 -2.56 -14.83
C VAL A 54 5.60 -2.21 -13.62
N PHE A 55 4.29 -2.05 -13.82
CA PHE A 55 3.36 -1.72 -12.75
C PHE A 55 2.88 -2.98 -12.02
N LEU A 56 3.25 -3.08 -10.74
CA LEU A 56 2.75 -4.09 -9.83
C LEU A 56 1.63 -3.48 -8.94
N PRO A 57 0.37 -3.94 -9.06
CA PRO A 57 -0.72 -3.45 -8.24
C PRO A 57 -0.54 -3.84 -6.76
N ARG A 58 -1.20 -3.10 -5.86
CA ARG A 58 -1.32 -3.47 -4.45
C ARG A 58 -2.06 -4.80 -4.31
N GLY A 59 -1.73 -5.57 -3.27
CA GLY A 59 -2.43 -6.83 -2.96
C GLY A 59 -1.55 -7.73 -2.11
N ASP A 60 -0.59 -8.41 -2.74
CA ASP A 60 0.38 -9.22 -2.02
C ASP A 60 1.49 -8.35 -1.42
N THR A 61 1.45 -8.16 -0.10
CA THR A 61 2.45 -7.39 0.65
C THR A 61 3.85 -8.01 0.54
N ALA A 62 3.97 -9.34 0.49
CA ALA A 62 5.28 -10.00 0.37
C ALA A 62 5.86 -9.76 -1.01
N LEU A 63 5.06 -9.91 -2.06
CA LEU A 63 5.48 -9.68 -3.44
C LEU A 63 5.86 -8.20 -3.67
N THR A 64 4.98 -7.27 -3.27
CA THR A 64 5.23 -5.82 -3.45
C THR A 64 6.40 -5.30 -2.62
N ARG A 65 6.70 -5.92 -1.47
CA ARG A 65 7.89 -5.59 -0.69
C ARG A 65 9.16 -6.12 -1.35
N ARG A 66 9.17 -7.41 -1.73
CA ARG A 66 10.34 -8.07 -2.34
C ARG A 66 10.69 -7.47 -3.70
N ALA A 67 9.70 -7.26 -4.56
CA ALA A 67 9.93 -6.66 -5.88
C ALA A 67 10.58 -5.27 -5.75
N ARG A 68 10.20 -4.50 -4.73
CA ARG A 68 10.79 -3.21 -4.44
C ARG A 68 12.20 -3.31 -3.86
N GLU A 69 12.48 -4.28 -3.00
CA GLU A 69 13.82 -4.55 -2.45
C GLU A 69 14.80 -5.03 -3.52
N GLU A 70 14.32 -5.82 -4.48
CA GLU A 70 15.10 -6.41 -5.58
C GLU A 70 15.32 -5.44 -6.75
N SER A 71 14.57 -4.34 -6.81
CA SER A 71 14.68 -3.34 -7.87
C SER A 71 15.70 -2.27 -7.50
N THR A 72 16.55 -1.90 -8.45
CA THR A 72 17.45 -0.75 -8.32
C THR A 72 16.68 0.57 -8.36
N LEU A 73 15.66 0.64 -9.22
CA LEU A 73 14.76 1.77 -9.37
C LEU A 73 13.32 1.38 -9.05
N SER A 74 12.64 2.17 -8.24
CA SER A 74 11.22 1.96 -7.96
C SER A 74 10.48 3.27 -7.71
N ALA A 75 9.19 3.29 -8.06
CA ALA A 75 8.31 4.43 -7.82
C ALA A 75 6.98 3.98 -7.21
N VAL A 76 6.47 4.73 -6.24
CA VAL A 76 5.17 4.44 -5.63
C VAL A 76 4.07 5.03 -6.49
N VAL A 77 3.07 4.22 -6.83
CA VAL A 77 1.91 4.69 -7.59
C VAL A 77 0.78 5.06 -6.63
N VAL A 78 0.28 6.29 -6.76
CA VAL A 78 -0.82 6.83 -5.94
C VAL A 78 -1.98 7.29 -6.79
N ARG A 79 -3.17 7.30 -6.20
CA ARG A 79 -4.38 7.87 -6.81
C ARG A 79 -5.14 8.67 -5.78
N PHE A 80 -5.68 9.81 -6.18
CA PHE A 80 -6.50 10.62 -5.29
C PHE A 80 -7.87 9.96 -5.08
N ASN A 81 -8.22 9.67 -3.83
CA ASN A 81 -9.55 9.23 -3.44
C ASN A 81 -10.40 10.46 -3.10
N ARG A 82 -11.38 10.77 -3.98
CA ARG A 82 -12.28 11.92 -3.81
C ARG A 82 -13.15 11.83 -2.56
N ARG A 83 -13.58 10.63 -2.16
CA ARG A 83 -14.47 10.44 -1.01
C ARG A 83 -13.74 10.67 0.32
N ARG A 84 -12.45 10.33 0.37
CA ARG A 84 -11.61 10.48 1.57
C ARG A 84 -10.64 11.67 1.49
N SER A 85 -10.76 12.49 0.45
CA SER A 85 -9.92 13.68 0.20
C SER A 85 -8.42 13.45 0.38
N ARG A 86 -7.90 12.29 -0.02
CA ARG A 86 -6.50 11.91 0.20
C ARG A 86 -5.94 11.02 -0.91
N TYR A 87 -4.63 11.01 -1.06
CA TYR A 87 -3.96 10.05 -1.94
C TYR A 87 -3.87 8.67 -1.30
N GLU A 88 -4.20 7.64 -2.08
CA GLU A 88 -4.07 6.25 -1.68
C GLU A 88 -3.07 5.55 -2.59
N ARG A 89 -2.20 4.73 -1.99
CA ARG A 89 -1.29 3.85 -2.72
C ARG A 89 -2.10 2.83 -3.53
N GLN A 90 -1.78 2.74 -4.81
CA GLN A 90 -2.38 1.80 -5.76
C GLN A 90 -1.44 0.65 -6.11
N GLY A 91 -0.12 0.85 -5.98
CA GLY A 91 0.88 -0.16 -6.31
C GLY A 91 2.28 0.44 -6.33
N VAL A 92 3.18 -0.22 -7.06
CA VAL A 92 4.55 0.21 -7.29
C VAL A 92 4.93 0.00 -8.75
N LEU A 93 5.85 0.81 -9.26
CA LEU A 93 6.62 0.55 -10.45
C LEU A 93 7.96 -0.04 -10.03
N VAL A 94 8.35 -1.15 -10.65
CA VAL A 94 9.55 -1.94 -10.35
C VAL A 94 10.16 -2.44 -11.65
N GLU A 95 11.42 -2.88 -11.61
CA GLU A 95 12.05 -3.50 -12.77
C GLU A 95 11.46 -4.89 -13.02
N GLU A 96 11.30 -5.26 -14.30
CA GLU A 96 10.73 -6.55 -14.69
C GLU A 96 11.53 -7.74 -14.13
N ALA A 97 12.86 -7.67 -14.23
CA ALA A 97 13.74 -8.70 -13.67
C ALA A 97 13.62 -8.83 -12.14
N ALA A 98 13.42 -7.71 -11.44
CA ALA A 98 13.21 -7.71 -9.99
C ALA A 98 11.86 -8.30 -9.60
N LEU A 99 10.81 -8.03 -10.39
CA LEU A 99 9.51 -8.67 -10.22
C LEU A 99 9.61 -10.19 -10.39
N ALA A 100 10.25 -10.66 -11.45
CA ALA A 100 10.43 -12.10 -11.69
C ALA A 100 11.20 -12.80 -10.55
N ARG A 101 12.29 -12.21 -10.05
CA ARG A 101 13.01 -12.73 -8.86
C ARG A 101 12.11 -12.76 -7.63
N ALA A 102 11.33 -11.71 -7.40
CA ALA A 102 10.41 -11.64 -6.27
C ALA A 102 9.30 -12.69 -6.35
N GLU A 103 8.74 -12.95 -7.53
CA GLU A 103 7.75 -14.00 -7.77
C GLU A 103 8.31 -15.39 -7.49
N ALA A 104 9.51 -15.71 -8.02
CA ALA A 104 10.18 -16.97 -7.77
C ALA A 104 10.42 -17.20 -6.26
N ARG A 105 10.90 -16.17 -5.54
CA ARG A 105 11.08 -16.22 -4.08
C ARG A 105 9.76 -16.40 -3.33
N CYS A 106 8.69 -15.73 -3.77
CA CYS A 106 7.34 -15.85 -3.20
C CYS A 106 6.72 -17.22 -3.39
N LEU A 107 7.00 -17.87 -4.53
CA LEU A 107 6.57 -19.23 -4.81
C LEU A 107 7.34 -20.23 -3.95
N ALA A 108 8.66 -20.10 -3.87
CA ALA A 108 9.53 -20.99 -3.10
C ALA A 108 9.15 -21.07 -1.60
N ASP A 109 8.68 -19.96 -1.02
CA ASP A 109 8.33 -19.89 0.40
C ASP A 109 6.82 -19.89 0.70
N ALA A 110 5.98 -20.04 -0.33
CA ALA A 110 4.52 -19.93 -0.21
C ALA A 110 3.95 -20.89 0.85
N GLU A 111 4.35 -22.15 0.81
CA GLU A 111 3.86 -23.18 1.72
C GLU A 111 4.39 -22.99 3.15
N ALA A 112 5.66 -22.60 3.30
CA ALA A 112 6.23 -22.28 4.60
C ALA A 112 5.48 -21.09 5.25
N ARG A 113 5.16 -20.05 4.47
CA ARG A 113 4.35 -18.91 4.93
C ARG A 113 2.92 -19.34 5.28
N ARG A 114 2.31 -20.21 4.49
CA ARG A 114 0.96 -20.74 4.76
C ARG A 114 0.92 -21.49 6.09
N ARG A 115 1.87 -22.39 6.33
CA ARG A 115 1.98 -23.16 7.59
C ARG A 115 2.21 -22.27 8.80
N ARG A 116 3.09 -21.26 8.69
CA ARG A 116 3.31 -20.28 9.77
C ARG A 116 2.03 -19.51 10.09
N ARG A 117 1.35 -18.95 9.08
CA ARG A 117 0.07 -18.25 9.28
C ARG A 117 -1.00 -19.12 9.95
N ALA A 118 -1.09 -20.40 9.59
CA ALA A 118 -2.04 -21.31 10.22
C ALA A 118 -1.73 -21.56 11.70
N ARG A 119 -0.45 -21.70 12.07
CA ARG A 119 -0.03 -21.84 13.47
C ARG A 119 -0.27 -20.55 14.26
N ASP A 120 0.17 -19.43 13.71
CA ASP A 120 0.04 -18.12 14.35
C ASP A 120 -1.44 -17.74 14.52
N GLY A 121 -2.31 -18.10 13.56
CA GLY A 121 -3.75 -17.90 13.67
C GLY A 121 -4.35 -18.62 14.87
N ARG A 122 -3.91 -19.84 15.17
CA ARG A 122 -4.37 -20.58 16.36
C ARG A 122 -3.90 -19.93 17.66
N LEU A 123 -2.65 -19.48 17.69
CA LEU A 123 -2.10 -18.79 18.86
C LEU A 123 -2.81 -17.47 19.13
N ARG A 124 -3.13 -16.72 18.06
CA ARG A 124 -3.83 -15.43 18.15
C ARG A 124 -5.23 -15.55 18.70
N VAL A 125 -6.00 -16.58 18.32
CA VAL A 125 -7.36 -16.76 18.89
C VAL A 125 -7.31 -16.84 20.41
N ALA A 126 -6.38 -17.65 20.96
CA ALA A 126 -6.24 -17.78 22.41
C ALA A 126 -5.73 -16.50 23.08
N GLU A 127 -4.88 -15.72 22.40
CA GLU A 127 -4.38 -14.44 22.90
C GLU A 127 -5.46 -13.35 22.86
N ASP A 128 -6.25 -13.30 21.79
CA ASP A 128 -7.37 -12.37 21.61
C ASP A 128 -8.46 -12.62 22.67
N GLU A 129 -8.80 -13.87 22.98
CA GLU A 129 -9.74 -14.21 24.07
C GLU A 129 -9.24 -13.71 25.43
N ARG A 130 -7.95 -13.90 25.73
CA ARG A 130 -7.33 -13.43 26.98
C ARG A 130 -7.32 -11.91 27.04
N PHE A 131 -6.99 -11.26 25.92
CA PHE A 131 -6.98 -9.81 25.81
C PHE A 131 -8.39 -9.24 26.00
N ALA A 132 -9.40 -9.79 25.33
CA ALA A 132 -10.80 -9.37 25.46
C ALA A 132 -11.28 -9.50 26.91
N ALA A 133 -10.96 -10.61 27.58
CA ALA A 133 -11.30 -10.80 29.00
C ALA A 133 -10.61 -9.76 29.92
N ALA A 134 -9.31 -9.53 29.74
CA ALA A 134 -8.56 -8.54 30.51
C ALA A 134 -9.07 -7.12 30.25
N PHE A 135 -9.38 -6.79 29.00
CA PHE A 135 -9.89 -5.49 28.60
C PHE A 135 -11.30 -5.23 29.14
N ALA A 136 -12.19 -6.23 29.12
CA ALA A 136 -13.51 -6.12 29.74
C ALA A 136 -13.41 -5.89 31.27
N ALA A 137 -12.49 -6.58 31.95
CA ALA A 137 -12.24 -6.37 33.37
C ALA A 137 -11.73 -4.96 33.66
N GLU A 138 -10.84 -4.44 32.81
CA GLU A 138 -10.30 -3.08 32.93
C GLU A 138 -11.38 -2.01 32.68
N ILE A 139 -12.29 -2.23 31.72
CA ILE A 139 -13.45 -1.35 31.50
C ILE A 139 -14.31 -1.29 32.77
N LEU A 140 -14.63 -2.42 33.39
CA LEU A 140 -15.43 -2.44 34.62
C LEU A 140 -14.73 -1.76 35.80
N ARG A 141 -13.39 -1.88 35.88
CA ARG A 141 -12.57 -1.20 36.88
C ARG A 141 -12.60 0.32 36.71
N LEU A 142 -12.49 0.81 35.48
CA LEU A 142 -12.49 2.24 35.16
C LEU A 142 -13.89 2.85 35.17
N PHE A 143 -14.93 2.05 34.89
CA PHE A 143 -16.32 2.48 34.79
C PHE A 143 -17.22 1.57 35.65
N PRO A 144 -17.29 1.79 36.98
CA PRO A 144 -18.04 0.92 37.89
C PRO A 144 -19.55 0.84 37.62
N GLY A 145 -20.13 1.85 36.96
CA GLY A 145 -21.54 1.87 36.55
C GLY A 145 -21.84 1.20 35.19
N CYS A 146 -20.82 0.64 34.52
CA CYS A 146 -20.99 -0.02 33.23
C CYS A 146 -21.55 -1.44 33.41
N PRO A 147 -22.63 -1.83 32.69
CA PRO A 147 -23.10 -3.21 32.68
C PRO A 147 -22.05 -4.17 32.09
N ALA A 148 -21.89 -5.35 32.70
CA ALA A 148 -20.91 -6.36 32.28
C ALA A 148 -21.08 -6.81 30.82
N GLU A 149 -22.31 -6.91 30.33
CA GLU A 149 -22.61 -7.25 28.93
C GLU A 149 -22.03 -6.20 27.96
N ARG A 150 -22.13 -4.92 28.32
CA ARG A 150 -21.66 -3.81 27.49
C ARG A 150 -20.14 -3.77 27.47
N ALA A 151 -19.50 -4.00 28.61
CA ALA A 151 -18.04 -4.11 28.70
C ALA A 151 -17.51 -5.26 27.81
N ARG A 152 -18.15 -6.44 27.83
CA ARG A 152 -17.78 -7.57 26.96
C ARG A 152 -18.00 -7.28 25.48
N ALA A 153 -19.12 -6.64 25.12
CA ALA A 153 -19.42 -6.30 23.74
C ALA A 153 -18.43 -5.29 23.13
N VAL A 154 -17.90 -4.38 23.95
CA VAL A 154 -16.85 -3.43 23.53
C VAL A 154 -15.48 -4.11 23.41
N ALA A 155 -15.24 -5.17 24.19
CA ALA A 155 -13.96 -5.85 24.23
C ALA A 155 -13.79 -7.00 23.23
N ALA A 156 -14.87 -7.42 22.57
CA ALA A 156 -14.90 -8.44 21.52
C ALA A 156 -14.56 -7.85 20.14
#